data_AF-A0A832U9B5-F1
#
_entry.id   AF-A0A832U9B5-F1
#
_cell.length_a   1.000
_cell.length_b   1.000
_cell.length_c   1.000
_cell.angle_alpha   90.00
_cell.angle_beta   90.00
_cell.angle_gamma   90.00
#
_symmetry.space_group_name_H-M   'P 1'
#
loop_
_entity.id
_entity.type
_entity.pdbx_description
1 polymer ?
#
loop_
_entity_poly.entity_id
_entity_poly.type
_entity_poly.pdbx_seq_one_letter_code
_entity_poly.pdbx_strand_id
1 'polypeptide(L)'
;MSQELILHFTTREDAQQSVRILKKSGSSARLTVETTLSSMEMAFGSIDSFRAFLGSLSHEDGGDEDALGIASEIIRLEEEAFSRIISAIKADGGSYLMAAYEKADSLSDEELASLTQDARRVLEYVRDGYVEEKDDRLHLIREVDPGSHMVAVPIPLLLFPEKEVLEGAGLRGERVVSSETLFLVQPGIDVIFCSDPTVLIDSIQAMNPEEESFVAFLEQFFLLLTLADEIVSLIQEGAATLLEITQNISAKTVSIDEEAYPLRFDVSQEMVQQLVDALRSAGRITGKDGRLKVR
;
A
#
# COMPACT_ATOMS: atom_id res chain seq x y z
N MET A 1 -6.18 -21.54 -4.94
CA MET A 1 -6.65 -20.26 -4.39
C MET A 1 -7.25 -19.50 -5.56
N SER A 2 -8.56 -19.23 -5.54
CA SER A 2 -9.15 -18.31 -6.52
C SER A 2 -8.68 -16.91 -6.16
N GLN A 3 -7.81 -16.32 -6.99
CA GLN A 3 -7.54 -14.90 -6.87
C GLN A 3 -8.82 -14.15 -7.23
N GLU A 4 -9.35 -13.41 -6.27
CA GLU A 4 -10.51 -12.55 -6.44
C GLU A 4 -10.01 -11.15 -6.84
N LEU A 5 -10.77 -10.44 -7.68
CA LEU A 5 -10.52 -9.03 -7.98
C LEU A 5 -10.60 -8.25 -6.67
N ILE A 6 -9.48 -7.78 -6.14
CA ILE A 6 -9.42 -7.06 -4.87
C ILE A 6 -8.56 -5.81 -5.07
N LEU A 7 -9.11 -4.68 -4.62
CA LEU A 7 -8.44 -3.39 -4.52
C LEU A 7 -8.23 -3.04 -3.05
N HIS A 8 -7.00 -2.72 -2.66
CA HIS A 8 -6.63 -2.29 -1.32
C HIS A 8 -6.59 -0.77 -1.24
N PHE A 9 -7.09 -0.24 -0.12
CA PHE A 9 -7.05 1.17 0.19
C PHE A 9 -6.61 1.36 1.65
N THR A 10 -5.81 2.40 1.88
CA THR A 10 -5.37 2.83 3.21
C THR A 10 -6.39 3.72 3.92
N THR A 11 -7.34 4.30 3.15
CA THR A 11 -8.41 5.14 3.70
C THR A 11 -9.80 4.55 3.45
N ARG A 12 -10.68 4.74 4.43
CA ARG A 12 -12.08 4.33 4.32
C ARG A 12 -12.85 5.12 3.27
N GLU A 13 -12.53 6.41 3.13
CA GLU A 13 -13.24 7.32 2.24
C GLU A 13 -13.02 6.91 0.79
N ASP A 14 -11.77 6.70 0.40
CA ASP A 14 -11.39 6.26 -0.93
C ASP A 14 -12.02 4.91 -1.29
N ALA A 15 -11.95 3.95 -0.37
CA ALA A 15 -12.58 2.65 -0.55
C ALA A 15 -14.10 2.76 -0.76
N GLN A 16 -14.77 3.64 0.00
CA GLN A 16 -16.21 3.88 -0.15
C GLN A 16 -16.55 4.56 -1.48
N GLN A 17 -15.72 5.49 -1.95
CA GLN A 17 -15.92 6.15 -3.24
C GLN A 17 -15.68 5.18 -4.40
N SER A 18 -14.65 4.35 -4.32
CA SER A 18 -14.38 3.28 -5.29
C SER A 18 -15.59 2.33 -5.44
N VAL A 19 -16.19 1.90 -4.33
CA VAL A 19 -17.44 1.09 -4.36
C VAL A 19 -18.59 1.83 -5.06
N ARG A 20 -18.72 3.14 -4.86
CA ARG A 20 -19.77 3.93 -5.53
C ARG A 20 -19.49 4.03 -7.04
N ILE A 21 -18.24 4.18 -7.45
CA ILE A 21 -17.83 4.23 -8.86
C ILE A 21 -18.16 2.89 -9.54
N LEU A 22 -17.74 1.77 -8.94
CA LEU A 22 -18.05 0.42 -9.44
C LEU A 22 -19.56 0.18 -9.58
N LYS A 23 -20.35 0.58 -8.58
CA LYS A 23 -21.81 0.45 -8.66
C LYS A 23 -22.44 1.35 -9.72
N LYS A 24 -21.91 2.55 -9.92
CA LYS A 24 -22.36 3.46 -11.00
C LYS A 24 -22.02 2.92 -12.39
N SER A 25 -20.90 2.22 -12.55
CA SER A 25 -20.53 1.56 -13.80
C SER A 25 -21.28 0.25 -14.06
N GLY A 26 -22.18 -0.14 -13.16
CA GLY A 26 -23.02 -1.33 -13.29
C GLY A 26 -22.43 -2.60 -12.66
N SER A 27 -21.31 -2.49 -11.97
CA SER A 27 -20.66 -3.62 -11.28
C SER A 27 -21.16 -3.78 -9.84
N SER A 28 -21.37 -5.03 -9.44
CA SER A 28 -21.48 -5.37 -8.02
C SER A 28 -20.15 -5.13 -7.31
N ALA A 29 -20.18 -4.58 -6.10
CA ALA A 29 -18.95 -4.33 -5.34
C ALA A 29 -19.24 -4.39 -3.83
N ARG A 30 -18.30 -5.01 -3.10
CA ARG A 30 -18.34 -5.16 -1.64
C ARG A 30 -17.11 -4.50 -1.02
N LEU A 31 -17.33 -3.77 0.07
CA LEU A 31 -16.28 -3.30 0.96
C LEU A 31 -16.16 -4.27 2.14
N THR A 32 -14.95 -4.75 2.39
CA THR A 32 -14.56 -5.49 3.59
C THR A 32 -13.50 -4.68 4.33
N VAL A 33 -13.53 -4.73 5.65
CA VAL A 33 -12.52 -4.08 6.49
C VAL A 33 -11.79 -5.18 7.22
N GLU A 34 -10.48 -5.23 7.06
CA GLU A 34 -9.62 -6.17 7.75
C GLU A 34 -8.65 -5.42 8.66
N THR A 35 -8.34 -6.02 9.80
CA THR A 35 -7.33 -5.50 10.71
C THR A 35 -6.23 -6.52 10.81
N THR A 36 -5.04 -6.13 10.38
CA THR A 36 -3.82 -6.94 10.48
C THR A 36 -3.02 -6.46 11.68
N LEU A 37 -2.36 -7.39 12.36
CA LEU A 37 -1.38 -7.09 13.41
C LEU A 37 0.00 -7.41 12.86
N SER A 38 0.90 -6.44 12.93
CA SER A 38 2.31 -6.62 12.68
C SER A 38 3.08 -6.41 13.98
N SER A 39 4.18 -7.12 14.15
CA SER A 39 5.07 -6.93 15.29
C SER A 39 6.50 -6.79 14.82
N MET A 40 7.19 -5.79 15.34
CA MET A 40 8.59 -5.50 15.02
C MET A 40 9.39 -5.29 16.31
N GLU A 41 10.58 -5.86 16.36
CA GLU A 41 11.51 -5.65 17.47
C GLU A 41 12.31 -4.38 17.24
N MET A 42 12.24 -3.46 18.19
CA MET A 42 12.81 -2.11 18.12
C MET A 42 13.69 -1.87 19.35
N ALA A 43 14.87 -1.29 19.15
CA ALA A 43 15.69 -0.73 20.20
C ALA A 43 15.36 0.76 20.35
N PHE A 44 15.32 1.26 21.57
CA PHE A 44 15.09 2.66 21.91
C PHE A 44 16.25 3.19 22.74
N GLY A 45 16.71 4.40 22.46
CA GLY A 45 17.83 5.00 23.18
C GLY A 45 18.20 6.36 22.63
N SER A 46 19.18 7.01 23.27
CA SER A 46 19.71 8.28 22.77
C SER A 46 20.57 8.06 21.52
N ILE A 47 20.66 9.07 20.66
CA ILE A 47 21.57 9.08 19.51
C ILE A 47 23.00 8.71 19.92
N ASP A 48 23.50 9.27 21.02
CA ASP A 48 24.85 8.96 21.53
C ASP A 48 24.98 7.50 21.99
N SER A 49 23.97 6.95 22.66
CA SER A 49 23.93 5.54 23.04
C SER A 49 24.01 4.63 21.81
N PHE A 50 23.25 4.95 20.75
CA PHE A 50 23.31 4.18 19.52
C PHE A 50 24.64 4.31 18.79
N ARG A 51 25.23 5.51 18.71
CA ARG A 51 26.55 5.71 18.10
C ARG A 51 27.63 4.91 18.82
N ALA A 52 27.62 4.94 20.14
CA ALA A 52 28.55 4.15 20.95
C ALA A 52 28.35 2.65 20.71
N PHE A 53 27.09 2.21 20.65
CA PHE A 53 26.76 0.81 20.41
C PHE A 53 27.19 0.33 19.01
N LEU A 54 26.84 1.07 17.95
CA LEU A 54 27.26 0.76 16.59
C LEU A 54 28.78 0.77 16.44
N GLY A 55 29.47 1.73 17.08
CA GLY A 55 30.93 1.76 17.12
C GLY A 55 31.55 0.50 17.76
N SER A 56 30.88 -0.08 18.77
CA SER A 56 31.33 -1.36 19.37
C SER A 56 31.13 -2.55 18.43
N LEU A 57 30.02 -2.56 17.67
CA LEU A 57 29.71 -3.62 16.69
C LEU A 57 30.62 -3.57 15.46
N SER A 58 31.02 -2.38 14.99
CA SER A 58 31.93 -2.25 13.83
C SER A 58 33.36 -2.74 14.10
N HIS A 59 33.72 -2.99 15.37
CA HIS A 59 35.03 -3.51 15.77
C HIS A 59 35.02 -5.02 16.06
N GLU A 60 33.85 -5.61 16.26
CA GLU A 60 33.66 -7.02 16.57
C GLU A 60 33.01 -7.73 15.37
N ASP A 61 33.85 -8.40 14.58
CA ASP A 61 33.51 -9.24 13.41
C ASP A 61 32.93 -8.51 12.18
N GLY A 62 33.27 -9.07 11.01
CA GLY A 62 32.79 -8.63 9.68
C GLY A 62 31.30 -8.85 9.50
N GLY A 63 30.50 -8.13 10.29
CA GLY A 63 29.06 -8.10 10.25
C GLY A 63 28.53 -7.53 8.93
N ASP A 64 27.20 -7.61 8.78
CA ASP A 64 26.49 -7.08 7.63
C ASP A 64 26.63 -5.54 7.59
N GLU A 65 27.65 -5.05 6.87
CA GLU A 65 27.97 -3.62 6.75
C GLU A 65 26.77 -2.82 6.21
N ASP A 66 25.91 -3.45 5.40
CA ASP A 66 24.71 -2.81 4.87
C ASP A 66 23.69 -2.56 5.98
N ALA A 67 23.44 -3.54 6.86
CA ALA A 67 22.49 -3.40 7.96
C ALA A 67 22.92 -2.32 8.98
N LEU A 68 24.20 -2.34 9.37
CA LEU A 68 24.77 -1.32 10.27
C LEU A 68 24.84 0.07 9.60
N GLY A 69 25.06 0.11 8.28
CA GLY A 69 25.01 1.32 7.48
C GLY A 69 23.63 1.97 7.51
N ILE A 70 22.57 1.17 7.32
CA ILE A 70 21.18 1.63 7.42
C ILE A 70 20.86 2.11 8.85
N ALA A 71 21.27 1.39 9.88
CA ALA A 71 21.09 1.83 11.27
C ALA A 71 21.76 3.19 11.53
N SER A 72 23.01 3.35 11.09
CA SER A 72 23.76 4.61 11.20
C SER A 72 23.08 5.75 10.47
N GLU A 73 22.53 5.48 9.29
CA GLU A 73 21.83 6.46 8.47
C GLU A 73 20.52 6.91 9.13
N ILE A 74 19.74 5.99 9.71
CA ILE A 74 18.53 6.34 10.48
C ILE A 74 18.89 7.32 11.60
N ILE A 75 19.94 7.03 12.37
CA ILE A 75 20.39 7.88 13.49
C ILE A 75 20.82 9.25 12.99
N ARG A 76 21.59 9.31 11.88
CA ARG A 76 22.05 10.56 11.27
C ARG A 76 20.87 11.41 10.80
N LEU A 77 19.91 10.81 10.11
CA LEU A 77 18.73 11.51 9.59
C LEU A 77 17.84 12.05 10.72
N GLU A 78 17.66 11.29 11.81
CA GLU A 78 16.93 11.80 12.99
C GLU A 78 17.68 12.94 13.69
N GLU A 79 19.01 12.87 13.81
CA GLU A 79 19.80 13.99 14.36
C GLU A 79 19.67 15.26 13.51
N GLU A 80 19.73 15.11 12.19
CA GLU A 80 19.61 16.23 11.25
C GLU A 80 18.22 16.84 11.28
N ALA A 81 17.17 16.01 11.32
CA ALA A 81 15.80 16.46 11.46
C ALA A 81 15.60 17.21 12.78
N PHE A 82 16.06 16.63 13.90
CA PHE A 82 16.02 17.27 15.21
C PHE A 82 16.75 18.61 15.19
N SER A 83 17.99 18.65 14.73
CA SER A 83 18.82 19.86 14.67
C SER A 83 18.20 20.94 13.79
N ARG A 84 17.65 20.57 12.63
CA ARG A 84 16.94 21.47 11.71
C ARG A 84 15.72 22.09 12.38
N ILE A 85 14.85 21.27 12.95
CA ILE A 85 13.61 21.71 13.63
C ILE A 85 13.94 22.66 14.79
N ILE A 86 14.84 22.25 15.68
CA ILE A 86 15.22 23.05 16.85
C ILE A 86 15.87 24.37 16.43
N SER A 87 16.72 24.38 15.41
CA SER A 87 17.34 25.60 14.87
C SER A 87 16.32 26.56 14.29
N ALA A 88 15.33 26.05 13.55
CA ALA A 88 14.27 26.87 13.00
C ALA A 88 13.35 27.45 14.10
N ILE A 89 13.00 26.66 15.12
CA ILE A 89 12.27 27.15 16.30
C ILE A 89 13.05 28.29 16.98
N LYS A 90 14.38 28.15 17.16
CA LYS A 90 15.23 29.23 17.72
C LYS A 90 15.25 30.48 16.83
N ALA A 91 15.24 30.31 15.51
CA ALA A 91 15.41 31.40 14.56
C ALA A 91 14.13 32.24 14.39
N ASP A 92 12.97 31.61 14.24
CA ASP A 92 11.72 32.30 13.88
C ASP A 92 10.46 31.78 14.57
N GLY A 93 10.61 30.91 15.58
CA GLY A 93 9.48 30.27 16.26
C GLY A 93 8.85 29.12 15.47
N GLY A 94 9.56 28.57 14.48
CA GLY A 94 9.12 27.41 13.70
C GLY A 94 8.11 27.80 12.61
N SER A 95 8.25 29.00 12.03
CA SER A 95 7.26 29.55 11.09
C SER A 95 7.06 28.65 9.87
N TYR A 96 8.11 27.96 9.44
CA TYR A 96 8.05 27.01 8.33
C TYR A 96 7.15 25.80 8.61
N LEU A 97 7.05 25.35 9.87
CA LEU A 97 6.18 24.24 10.28
C LEU A 97 4.71 24.65 10.23
N MET A 98 4.42 25.92 10.53
CA MET A 98 3.08 26.49 10.40
C MET A 98 2.67 26.66 8.93
N ALA A 99 3.64 26.93 8.05
CA ALA A 99 3.39 27.04 6.61
C ALA A 99 2.85 25.74 5.98
N ALA A 100 3.05 24.58 6.61
CA ALA A 100 2.47 23.31 6.16
C ALA A 100 0.94 23.36 6.09
N TYR A 101 0.32 24.06 7.03
CA TYR A 101 -1.14 24.23 7.10
C TYR A 101 -1.63 25.34 6.16
N GLU A 102 -0.80 26.33 5.85
CA GLU A 102 -1.20 27.52 5.08
C GLU A 102 -0.87 27.45 3.59
N LYS A 103 0.10 26.63 3.18
CA LYS A 103 0.70 26.65 1.83
C LYS A 103 0.74 25.29 1.13
N ALA A 104 -0.05 24.33 1.60
CA ALA A 104 -0.09 22.97 1.06
C ALA A 104 -0.24 22.92 -0.47
N ASP A 105 -1.07 23.80 -1.05
CA ASP A 105 -1.33 23.85 -2.51
C ASP A 105 -0.16 24.41 -3.37
N SER A 106 0.90 24.90 -2.73
CA SER A 106 2.04 25.56 -3.41
C SER A 106 3.37 24.82 -3.25
N LEU A 107 3.38 23.73 -2.49
CA LEU A 107 4.55 22.88 -2.27
C LEU A 107 4.52 21.71 -3.24
N SER A 108 5.70 21.22 -3.65
CA SER A 108 5.77 19.92 -4.31
C SER A 108 5.44 18.79 -3.33
N ASP A 109 5.05 17.62 -3.85
CA ASP A 109 4.69 16.46 -3.03
C ASP A 109 5.82 16.04 -2.07
N GLU A 110 7.08 16.12 -2.52
CA GLU A 110 8.27 15.83 -1.71
C GLU A 110 8.47 16.84 -0.57
N GLU A 111 8.31 18.14 -0.87
CA GLU A 111 8.41 19.20 0.14
C GLU A 111 7.28 19.09 1.18
N LEU A 112 6.06 18.80 0.72
CA LEU A 112 4.91 18.62 1.58
C LEU A 112 5.07 17.39 2.49
N ALA A 113 5.57 16.27 1.95
CA ALA A 113 5.84 15.06 2.72
C ALA A 113 6.90 15.31 3.80
N SER A 114 8.03 15.92 3.43
CA SER A 114 9.10 16.28 4.35
C SER A 114 8.62 17.20 5.47
N LEU A 115 7.84 18.23 5.11
CA LEU A 115 7.31 19.19 6.07
C LEU A 115 6.26 18.57 7.01
N THR A 116 5.42 17.67 6.48
CA THR A 116 4.45 16.91 7.27
C THR A 116 5.15 16.00 8.30
N GLN A 117 6.26 15.37 7.91
CA GLN A 117 7.06 14.57 8.84
C GLN A 117 7.69 15.43 9.93
N ASP A 118 8.27 16.60 9.59
CA ASP A 118 8.81 17.53 10.57
C ASP A 118 7.72 18.05 11.54
N ALA A 119 6.53 18.39 11.02
CA ALA A 119 5.39 18.80 11.84
C ALA A 119 4.93 17.69 12.79
N ARG A 120 4.94 16.42 12.35
CA ARG A 120 4.65 15.28 13.21
C ARG A 120 5.69 15.12 14.32
N ARG A 121 7.00 15.25 14.00
CA ARG A 121 8.07 15.23 15.01
C ARG A 121 7.88 16.31 16.08
N VAL A 122 7.44 17.50 15.68
CA VAL A 122 7.17 18.61 16.61
C VAL A 122 6.08 18.27 17.61
N LEU A 123 5.02 17.56 17.21
CA LEU A 123 3.98 17.10 18.14
C LEU A 123 4.55 16.18 19.22
N GLU A 124 5.51 15.33 18.85
CA GLU A 124 6.23 14.49 19.81
C GLU A 124 7.11 15.33 20.71
N TYR A 125 7.79 16.35 20.17
CA TYR A 125 8.63 17.25 20.97
C TYR A 125 7.81 18.07 21.97
N VAL A 126 6.57 18.45 21.62
CA VAL A 126 5.64 19.10 22.54
C VAL A 126 5.22 18.14 23.64
N ARG A 127 4.83 16.90 23.27
CA ARG A 127 4.45 15.86 24.23
C ARG A 127 5.58 15.54 25.22
N ASP A 128 6.81 15.52 24.73
CA ASP A 128 7.99 15.16 25.51
C ASP A 128 8.59 16.38 26.26
N GLY A 129 7.94 17.53 26.19
CA GLY A 129 8.29 18.74 26.94
C GLY A 129 9.58 19.41 26.48
N TYR A 130 9.93 19.26 25.20
CA TYR A 130 11.05 19.98 24.58
C TYR A 130 10.60 21.34 24.03
N VAL A 131 9.38 21.39 23.49
CA VAL A 131 8.79 22.55 22.84
C VAL A 131 7.45 22.88 23.49
N GLU A 132 7.11 24.15 23.64
CA GLU A 132 5.77 24.62 23.96
C GLU A 132 5.23 25.51 22.85
N GLU A 133 3.92 25.47 22.63
CA GLU A 133 3.23 26.42 21.76
C GLU A 133 2.69 27.57 22.59
N LYS A 134 3.05 28.80 22.21
CA LYS A 134 2.61 30.01 22.87
C LYS A 134 2.54 31.16 21.87
N ASP A 135 1.46 31.96 21.94
CA ASP A 135 1.26 33.15 21.10
C ASP A 135 1.42 32.85 19.59
N ASP A 136 0.84 31.73 19.13
CA ASP A 136 0.90 31.21 17.76
C ASP A 136 2.33 30.91 17.25
N ARG A 137 3.26 30.60 18.16
CA ARG A 137 4.65 30.24 17.87
C ARG A 137 5.14 29.07 18.73
N LEU A 138 6.15 28.38 18.22
CA LEU A 138 6.85 27.35 18.98
C LEU A 138 8.01 27.97 19.77
N HIS A 139 8.16 27.54 21.01
CA HIS A 139 9.21 27.97 21.91
C HIS A 139 9.91 26.76 22.53
N LEU A 140 11.24 26.82 22.63
CA LEU A 140 11.98 25.77 23.35
C LEU A 140 11.84 25.97 24.86
N ILE A 141 11.40 24.93 25.55
CA ILE A 141 11.28 24.91 27.01
C ILE A 141 12.67 24.72 27.64
N ARG A 142 13.55 24.00 26.96
CA ARG A 142 14.92 23.71 27.40
C ARG A 142 15.85 23.53 26.20
N GLU A 143 17.13 23.82 26.42
CA GLU A 143 18.16 23.46 25.45
C GLU A 143 18.46 21.96 25.55
N VAL A 144 18.43 21.29 24.40
CA VAL A 144 18.58 19.84 24.30
C VAL A 144 19.66 19.57 23.28
N ASP A 145 20.65 18.79 23.71
CA ASP A 145 21.72 18.32 22.85
C ASP A 145 21.17 17.30 21.85
N PRO A 146 21.42 17.44 20.53
CA PRO A 146 20.97 16.46 19.54
C PRO A 146 21.37 15.03 19.91
N GLY A 147 22.56 14.81 20.49
CA GLY A 147 23.02 13.50 20.95
C GLY A 147 22.11 12.84 22.00
N SER A 148 21.38 13.65 22.78
CA SER A 148 20.42 13.19 23.80
C SER A 148 19.02 12.88 23.26
N HIS A 149 18.76 13.15 21.97
CA HIS A 149 17.47 12.87 21.37
C HIS A 149 17.21 11.36 21.32
N MET A 150 15.99 10.96 21.71
CA MET A 150 15.59 9.56 21.75
C MET A 150 15.14 9.11 20.36
N VAL A 151 15.74 8.02 19.87
CA VAL A 151 15.41 7.43 18.57
C VAL A 151 15.04 5.95 18.73
N ALA A 152 14.40 5.39 17.71
CA ALA A 152 14.04 3.99 17.65
C ALA A 152 14.66 3.34 16.40
N VAL A 153 15.38 2.23 16.59
CA VAL A 153 16.06 1.50 15.51
C VAL A 153 15.61 0.05 15.50
N PRO A 154 15.22 -0.52 14.35
CA PRO A 154 14.97 -1.95 14.19
C PRO A 154 16.10 -2.83 14.75
N ILE A 155 15.77 -3.76 15.65
CA ILE A 155 16.74 -4.73 16.20
C ILE A 155 17.46 -5.56 15.12
N PRO A 156 16.81 -5.99 14.01
CA PRO A 156 17.49 -6.66 12.91
C PRO A 156 18.65 -5.85 12.29
N LEU A 157 18.55 -4.52 12.27
CA LEU A 157 19.62 -3.65 11.75
C LEU A 157 20.80 -3.51 12.71
N LEU A 158 20.64 -3.99 13.95
CA LEU A 158 21.68 -3.99 14.98
C LEU A 158 22.38 -5.34 15.10
N LEU A 159 22.20 -6.24 14.13
CA LEU A 159 22.72 -7.62 14.11
C LEU A 159 22.13 -8.51 15.21
N PHE A 160 20.85 -8.31 15.55
CA PHE A 160 20.10 -9.14 16.50
C PHE A 160 20.76 -9.30 17.89
N PRO A 161 21.12 -8.19 18.57
CA PRO A 161 21.78 -8.26 19.86
C PRO A 161 20.85 -8.85 20.92
N GLU A 162 21.42 -9.59 21.87
CA GLU A 162 20.69 -10.03 23.06
C GLU A 162 20.22 -8.81 23.89
N LYS A 163 19.15 -9.00 24.65
CA LYS A 163 18.54 -7.92 25.44
C LYS A 163 19.53 -7.31 26.43
N GLU A 164 20.32 -8.14 27.09
CA GLU A 164 21.31 -7.74 28.08
C GLU A 164 22.43 -6.89 27.47
N VAL A 165 22.77 -7.15 26.20
CA VAL A 165 23.76 -6.36 25.44
C VAL A 165 23.22 -4.97 25.14
N LEU A 166 21.95 -4.86 24.72
CA LEU A 166 21.28 -3.57 24.54
C LEU A 166 21.22 -2.78 25.86
N GLU A 167 20.78 -3.43 26.94
CA GLU A 167 20.68 -2.78 28.26
C GLU A 167 22.05 -2.30 28.76
N GLY A 168 23.11 -3.09 28.54
CA GLY A 168 24.49 -2.71 28.85
C GLY A 168 24.98 -1.47 28.07
N ALA A 169 24.44 -1.24 26.87
CA ALA A 169 24.71 -0.07 26.04
C ALA A 169 23.79 1.13 26.35
N GLY A 170 22.90 1.03 27.34
CA GLY A 170 21.90 2.06 27.65
C GLY A 170 20.74 2.11 26.65
N LEU A 171 20.54 1.04 25.88
CA LEU A 171 19.43 0.87 24.96
C LEU A 171 18.36 -0.04 25.57
N ARG A 172 17.10 0.17 25.20
CA ARG A 172 15.96 -0.63 25.62
C ARG A 172 15.35 -1.33 24.42
N GLY A 173 15.35 -2.66 24.40
CA GLY A 173 14.63 -3.45 23.40
C GLY A 173 13.16 -3.62 23.75
N GLU A 174 12.25 -3.35 22.81
CA GLU A 174 10.83 -3.64 22.93
C GLU A 174 10.29 -4.30 21.66
N ARG A 175 9.26 -5.14 21.82
CA ARG A 175 8.47 -5.61 20.69
C ARG A 175 7.28 -4.68 20.50
N VAL A 176 7.34 -3.86 19.45
CA VAL A 176 6.26 -2.96 19.07
C VAL A 176 5.24 -3.76 18.27
N VAL A 177 3.99 -3.79 18.75
CA VAL A 177 2.87 -4.39 18.04
C VAL A 177 2.01 -3.26 17.49
N SER A 178 1.91 -3.19 16.17
CA SER A 178 1.09 -2.23 15.43
C SER A 178 -0.10 -2.94 14.80
N SER A 179 -1.22 -2.22 14.71
CA SER A 179 -2.37 -2.66 13.93
C SER A 179 -2.52 -1.77 12.71
N GLU A 180 -2.69 -2.38 11.55
CA GLU A 180 -3.07 -1.69 10.33
C GLU A 180 -4.49 -2.09 9.96
N THR A 181 -5.27 -1.13 9.47
CA THR A 181 -6.63 -1.38 8.98
C THR A 181 -6.61 -1.26 7.48
N LEU A 182 -6.88 -2.37 6.79
CA LEU A 182 -6.96 -2.43 5.34
C LEU A 182 -8.43 -2.37 4.91
N PHE A 183 -8.71 -1.54 3.90
CA PHE A 183 -10.03 -1.44 3.28
C PHE A 183 -10.00 -2.16 1.94
N LEU A 184 -10.66 -3.31 1.86
CA LEU A 184 -10.67 -4.19 0.71
C LEU A 184 -11.95 -3.96 -0.10
N VAL A 185 -11.82 -3.47 -1.32
CA VAL A 185 -12.92 -3.37 -2.28
C VAL A 185 -12.84 -4.55 -3.24
N GLN A 186 -13.89 -5.37 -3.25
CA GLN A 186 -14.01 -6.54 -4.10
C GLN A 186 -15.11 -6.30 -5.14
N PRO A 187 -14.75 -5.99 -6.41
CA PRO A 187 -15.69 -6.01 -7.51
C PRO A 187 -16.16 -7.43 -7.82
N GLY A 188 -17.41 -7.55 -8.26
CA GLY A 188 -17.90 -8.79 -8.86
C GLY A 188 -17.36 -8.96 -10.27
N ILE A 189 -17.45 -10.20 -10.77
CA ILE A 189 -17.03 -10.55 -12.13
C ILE A 189 -17.79 -9.77 -13.22
N ASP A 190 -18.94 -9.19 -12.88
CA ASP A 190 -19.73 -8.31 -13.74
C ASP A 190 -19.06 -6.95 -14.04
N VAL A 191 -17.93 -6.64 -13.38
CA VAL A 191 -17.13 -5.44 -13.66
C VAL A 191 -16.71 -5.31 -15.12
N ILE A 192 -16.54 -6.45 -15.81
CA ILE A 192 -16.15 -6.51 -17.22
C ILE A 192 -17.24 -5.97 -18.17
N PHE A 193 -18.47 -5.73 -17.68
CA PHE A 193 -19.56 -5.15 -18.47
C PHE A 193 -19.71 -3.64 -18.29
N CYS A 194 -18.73 -2.98 -17.69
CA CYS A 194 -18.69 -1.53 -17.66
C CYS A 194 -18.80 -0.94 -19.07
N SER A 195 -19.40 0.24 -19.18
CA SER A 195 -19.64 0.90 -20.47
C SER A 195 -18.35 1.34 -21.16
N ASP A 196 -17.34 1.71 -20.36
CA ASP A 196 -16.05 2.20 -20.82
C ASP A 196 -14.98 1.74 -19.81
N PRO A 197 -14.17 0.71 -20.14
CA PRO A 197 -13.12 0.20 -19.28
C PRO A 197 -12.07 1.25 -18.92
N THR A 198 -11.69 2.13 -19.85
CA THR A 198 -10.67 3.16 -19.62
C THR A 198 -11.18 4.18 -18.60
N VAL A 199 -12.41 4.67 -18.77
CA VAL A 199 -13.02 5.61 -17.81
C VAL A 199 -13.18 4.97 -16.43
N LEU A 200 -13.53 3.69 -16.36
CA LEU A 200 -13.62 2.98 -15.08
C LEU A 200 -12.25 2.89 -14.40
N ILE A 201 -11.21 2.49 -15.14
CA ILE A 201 -9.84 2.36 -14.66
C ILE A 201 -9.33 3.71 -14.13
N ASP A 202 -9.47 4.78 -14.92
CA ASP A 202 -9.05 6.13 -14.53
C ASP A 202 -9.77 6.60 -13.26
N SER A 203 -11.08 6.30 -13.16
CA SER A 203 -11.88 6.67 -12.00
C SER A 203 -11.49 5.90 -10.74
N ILE A 204 -11.13 4.62 -10.86
CA ILE A 204 -10.64 3.81 -9.73
C ILE A 204 -9.25 4.30 -9.30
N GLN A 205 -8.35 4.56 -10.26
CA GLN A 205 -7.00 5.04 -9.98
C GLN A 205 -7.03 6.37 -9.24
N ALA A 206 -7.95 7.27 -9.58
CA ALA A 206 -8.13 8.55 -8.90
C ALA A 206 -8.47 8.42 -7.40
N MET A 207 -8.91 7.25 -6.93
CA MET A 207 -9.17 6.97 -5.52
C MET A 207 -7.94 6.42 -4.78
N ASN A 208 -6.74 6.50 -5.37
CA ASN A 208 -5.49 6.11 -4.73
C ASN A 208 -5.48 4.69 -4.12
N PRO A 209 -5.86 3.64 -4.88
CA PRO A 209 -5.61 2.27 -4.43
C PRO A 209 -4.10 2.03 -4.23
N GLU A 210 -3.74 1.08 -3.37
CA GLU A 210 -2.35 0.62 -3.27
C GLU A 210 -1.84 0.15 -4.62
N GLU A 211 -0.64 0.60 -5.03
CA GLU A 211 -0.12 0.42 -6.39
C GLU A 211 -0.04 -1.06 -6.80
N GLU A 212 0.54 -1.91 -5.94
CA GLU A 212 0.64 -3.35 -6.20
C GLU A 212 -0.73 -4.00 -6.35
N SER A 213 -1.70 -3.60 -5.52
CA SER A 213 -3.07 -4.10 -5.60
C SER A 213 -3.77 -3.62 -6.87
N PHE A 214 -3.54 -2.38 -7.30
CA PHE A 214 -4.12 -1.84 -8.52
C PHE A 214 -3.57 -2.52 -9.77
N VAL A 215 -2.25 -2.75 -9.83
CA VAL A 215 -1.62 -3.49 -10.93
C VAL A 215 -2.19 -4.91 -11.02
N ALA A 216 -2.26 -5.63 -9.90
CA ALA A 216 -2.84 -6.98 -9.86
C ALA A 216 -4.32 -6.99 -10.29
N PHE A 217 -5.09 -5.97 -9.90
CA PHE A 217 -6.47 -5.79 -10.34
C PHE A 217 -6.56 -5.61 -11.86
N LEU A 218 -5.72 -4.76 -12.46
CA LEU A 218 -5.73 -4.51 -13.90
C LEU A 218 -5.42 -5.78 -14.69
N GLU A 219 -4.39 -6.52 -14.30
CA GLU A 219 -4.04 -7.79 -14.94
C GLU A 219 -5.22 -8.77 -14.94
N GLN A 220 -5.85 -8.97 -13.78
CA GLN A 220 -7.01 -9.86 -13.67
C GLN A 220 -8.22 -9.35 -14.45
N PHE A 221 -8.46 -8.04 -14.43
CA PHE A 221 -9.56 -7.41 -15.16
C PHE A 221 -9.43 -7.65 -16.66
N PHE A 222 -8.23 -7.48 -17.24
CA PHE A 222 -7.99 -7.76 -18.65
C PHE A 222 -8.05 -9.25 -18.98
N LEU A 223 -7.53 -10.13 -18.12
CA LEU A 223 -7.67 -11.58 -18.31
C LEU A 223 -9.14 -12.01 -18.33
N LEU A 224 -9.98 -11.43 -17.47
CA LEU A 224 -11.41 -11.70 -17.43
C LEU A 224 -12.14 -11.16 -18.67
N LEU A 225 -11.78 -9.97 -19.15
CA LEU A 225 -12.30 -9.42 -20.40
C LEU A 225 -11.97 -10.33 -21.59
N THR A 226 -10.70 -10.71 -21.75
CA THR A 226 -10.27 -11.62 -22.82
C THR A 226 -10.97 -12.97 -22.73
N LEU A 227 -11.08 -13.54 -21.53
CA LEU A 227 -11.78 -14.81 -21.33
C LEU A 227 -13.26 -14.71 -21.69
N ALA A 228 -13.93 -13.62 -21.35
CA ALA A 228 -15.34 -13.40 -21.70
C ALA A 228 -15.54 -13.27 -23.22
N ASP A 229 -14.68 -12.53 -23.90
CA ASP A 229 -14.71 -12.39 -25.37
C ASP A 229 -14.52 -13.75 -26.07
N GLU A 230 -13.60 -14.57 -25.55
CA GLU A 230 -13.37 -15.92 -26.08
C GLU A 230 -14.56 -16.85 -25.84
N ILE A 231 -15.21 -16.78 -24.67
CA ILE A 231 -16.46 -17.52 -24.42
C ILE A 231 -17.54 -17.09 -25.42
N VAL A 232 -17.70 -15.79 -25.66
CA VAL A 232 -18.68 -15.27 -26.64
C VAL A 232 -18.35 -15.77 -28.05
N SER A 233 -17.08 -15.73 -28.45
CA SER A 233 -16.59 -16.23 -29.73
C SER A 233 -16.91 -17.71 -29.93
N LEU A 234 -16.61 -18.55 -28.92
CA LEU A 234 -16.95 -19.98 -28.96
C LEU A 234 -18.45 -20.23 -29.12
N ILE A 235 -19.31 -19.42 -28.47
CA ILE A 235 -20.76 -19.52 -28.63
C ILE A 235 -21.18 -19.15 -30.06
N GLN A 236 -20.55 -18.14 -30.67
CA GLN A 236 -20.79 -17.77 -32.07
C GLN A 236 -20.34 -18.87 -33.05
N GLU A 237 -19.24 -19.54 -32.75
CA GLU A 237 -18.70 -20.69 -33.50
C GLU A 237 -19.54 -21.97 -33.33
N GLY A 238 -20.48 -21.98 -32.38
CA GLY A 238 -21.48 -23.04 -32.23
C GLY A 238 -21.37 -23.87 -30.95
N ALA A 239 -20.50 -23.50 -30.00
CA ALA A 239 -20.47 -24.11 -28.67
C ALA A 239 -21.78 -23.80 -27.93
N ALA A 240 -22.57 -24.84 -27.64
CA ALA A 240 -23.93 -24.69 -27.11
C ALA A 240 -24.02 -25.03 -25.62
N THR A 241 -23.04 -25.77 -25.09
CA THR A 241 -22.99 -26.24 -23.70
C THR A 241 -21.77 -25.70 -22.94
N LEU A 242 -21.86 -25.65 -21.61
CA LEU A 242 -20.73 -25.28 -20.74
C LEU A 242 -19.54 -26.23 -20.87
N LEU A 243 -19.81 -27.52 -21.06
CA LEU A 243 -18.76 -28.53 -21.22
C LEU A 243 -17.97 -28.30 -22.51
N GLU A 244 -18.65 -28.02 -23.62
CA GLU A 244 -18.00 -27.68 -24.89
C GLU A 244 -17.17 -26.40 -24.77
N ILE A 245 -17.72 -25.35 -24.13
CA ILE A 245 -16.98 -24.10 -23.89
C ILE A 245 -15.73 -24.37 -23.07
N THR A 246 -15.84 -25.09 -21.95
CA THR A 246 -14.71 -25.40 -21.06
C THR A 246 -13.63 -26.21 -21.78
N GLN A 247 -14.01 -27.24 -22.55
CA GLN A 247 -13.05 -28.06 -23.30
C GLN A 247 -12.35 -27.28 -24.41
N ASN A 248 -13.09 -26.46 -25.16
CA ASN A 248 -12.53 -25.69 -26.26
C ASN A 248 -11.62 -24.56 -25.75
N ILE A 249 -11.98 -23.90 -24.66
CA ILE A 249 -11.19 -22.78 -24.13
C ILE A 249 -9.84 -23.26 -23.59
N SER A 250 -9.80 -24.42 -22.92
CA SER A 250 -8.55 -25.01 -22.41
C SER A 250 -7.63 -25.55 -23.51
N ALA A 251 -8.18 -25.85 -24.69
CA ALA A 251 -7.42 -26.29 -25.85
C ALA A 251 -6.92 -25.12 -26.74
N LYS A 252 -7.50 -23.92 -26.57
CA LYS A 252 -7.22 -22.75 -27.41
C LYS A 252 -6.08 -21.90 -26.82
N THR A 253 -5.28 -21.31 -27.71
CA THR A 253 -4.33 -20.25 -27.38
C THR A 253 -4.80 -18.93 -27.98
N VAL A 254 -4.71 -17.84 -27.21
CA VAL A 254 -5.24 -16.52 -27.54
C VAL A 254 -4.07 -15.53 -27.62
N SER A 255 -3.87 -14.90 -28.77
CA SER A 255 -2.85 -13.86 -28.93
C SER A 255 -3.45 -12.52 -28.51
N ILE A 256 -2.78 -11.79 -27.62
CA ILE A 256 -3.20 -10.44 -27.20
C ILE A 256 -2.53 -9.39 -28.11
N ASP A 257 -1.23 -9.53 -28.34
CA ASP A 257 -0.43 -8.72 -29.25
C ASP A 257 0.72 -9.56 -29.88
N GLU A 258 1.52 -8.95 -30.76
CA GLU A 258 2.61 -9.63 -31.50
C GLU A 258 3.89 -9.84 -30.65
N GLU A 259 4.05 -9.10 -29.55
CA GLU A 259 5.25 -9.12 -28.71
C GLU A 259 5.07 -9.96 -27.43
N ALA A 260 3.82 -10.18 -27.01
CA ALA A 260 3.44 -10.94 -25.83
C ALA A 260 3.32 -12.44 -26.12
N TYR A 261 3.54 -13.25 -25.07
CA TYR A 261 3.24 -14.67 -25.14
C TYR A 261 1.72 -14.91 -25.26
N PRO A 262 1.30 -15.87 -26.09
CA PRO A 262 -0.12 -16.22 -26.20
C PRO A 262 -0.64 -16.80 -24.89
N LEU A 263 -1.86 -16.43 -24.52
CA LEU A 263 -2.54 -16.95 -23.34
C LEU A 263 -3.15 -18.32 -23.62
N ARG A 264 -3.14 -19.19 -22.61
CA ARG A 264 -3.94 -20.40 -22.58
C ARG A 264 -4.77 -20.42 -21.31
N PHE A 265 -6.08 -20.53 -21.45
CA PHE A 265 -7.01 -20.50 -20.30
C PHE A 265 -7.27 -21.91 -19.77
N ASP A 266 -6.53 -22.31 -18.74
CA ASP A 266 -6.81 -23.51 -17.95
C ASP A 266 -7.71 -23.14 -16.76
N VAL A 267 -9.01 -23.00 -17.03
CA VAL A 267 -9.99 -22.47 -16.09
C VAL A 267 -10.99 -23.55 -15.65
N SER A 268 -11.45 -23.47 -14.40
CA SER A 268 -12.44 -24.42 -13.90
C SER A 268 -13.81 -24.20 -14.57
N GLN A 269 -14.61 -25.26 -14.60
CA GLN A 269 -15.99 -25.18 -15.09
C GLN A 269 -16.83 -24.16 -14.29
N GLU A 270 -16.50 -23.94 -13.00
CA GLU A 270 -17.18 -22.95 -12.16
C GLU A 270 -16.89 -21.52 -12.63
N MET A 271 -15.66 -21.20 -13.01
CA MET A 271 -15.32 -19.89 -13.58
C MET A 271 -16.06 -19.66 -14.91
N VAL A 272 -16.10 -20.67 -15.78
CA VAL A 272 -16.85 -20.60 -17.05
C VAL A 272 -18.34 -20.39 -16.78
N GLN A 273 -18.92 -21.11 -15.82
CA GLN A 273 -20.30 -20.95 -15.40
C GLN A 273 -20.57 -19.51 -14.90
N GLN A 274 -19.72 -18.99 -14.02
CA GLN A 274 -19.84 -17.62 -13.49
C GLN A 274 -19.84 -16.59 -14.62
N LEU A 275 -18.92 -16.70 -15.58
CA LEU A 275 -18.86 -15.80 -16.73
C LEU A 275 -20.08 -15.93 -17.66
N VAL A 276 -20.55 -17.15 -17.92
CA VAL A 276 -21.76 -17.37 -18.72
C VAL A 276 -22.99 -16.77 -18.03
N ASP A 277 -23.10 -16.89 -16.70
CA ASP A 277 -24.19 -16.27 -15.95
C ASP A 277 -24.09 -14.74 -15.94
N ALA A 278 -22.88 -14.20 -15.85
CA ALA A 278 -22.61 -12.78 -15.91
C ALA A 278 -22.96 -12.22 -17.31
N LEU A 279 -22.51 -12.87 -18.39
CA LEU A 279 -22.85 -12.55 -19.78
C LEU A 279 -24.36 -12.61 -20.05
N ARG A 280 -25.05 -13.60 -19.47
CA ARG A 280 -26.50 -13.74 -19.59
C ARG A 280 -27.23 -12.61 -18.85
N SER A 281 -26.77 -12.27 -17.65
CA SER A 281 -27.34 -11.19 -16.82
C SER A 281 -27.15 -9.82 -17.47
N ALA A 282 -26.01 -9.60 -18.12
CA ALA A 282 -25.73 -8.43 -18.94
C ALA A 282 -26.48 -8.43 -20.29
N GLY A 283 -27.21 -9.50 -20.61
CA GLY A 283 -28.00 -9.60 -21.84
C GLY A 283 -27.17 -9.80 -23.11
N ARG A 284 -25.88 -10.18 -23.01
CA ARG A 284 -25.00 -10.47 -24.15
C ARG A 284 -25.30 -11.82 -24.79
N ILE A 285 -25.77 -12.79 -23.99
CA ILE A 285 -26.15 -14.13 -24.45
C ILE A 285 -27.52 -14.55 -23.91
N THR A 286 -28.12 -15.56 -24.53
CA THR A 286 -29.39 -16.19 -24.14
C THR A 286 -29.31 -17.69 -24.15
N GLY A 287 -30.31 -18.34 -23.54
CA GLY A 287 -30.45 -19.79 -23.50
C GLY A 287 -30.18 -20.37 -22.11
N LYS A 288 -30.73 -21.56 -21.87
CA LYS A 288 -30.45 -22.44 -20.73
C LYS A 288 -30.01 -23.79 -21.26
N ASP A 289 -29.14 -24.48 -20.53
CA ASP A 289 -28.78 -25.89 -20.68
C ASP A 289 -28.69 -26.39 -22.13
N GLY A 290 -27.53 -26.17 -22.77
CA GLY A 290 -27.22 -26.73 -24.09
C GLY A 290 -27.82 -25.98 -25.29
N ARG A 291 -28.27 -24.74 -25.09
CA ARG A 291 -28.77 -23.86 -26.16
C ARG A 291 -28.28 -22.42 -26.02
N LEU A 292 -27.02 -22.24 -25.63
CA LEU A 292 -26.42 -20.90 -25.55
C LEU A 292 -26.37 -20.26 -26.94
N LYS A 293 -26.72 -18.97 -27.02
CA LYS A 293 -26.68 -18.16 -28.24
C LYS A 293 -26.34 -16.72 -27.91
N VAL A 294 -25.49 -16.09 -28.71
CA VAL A 294 -25.26 -14.64 -28.66
C VAL A 294 -26.51 -13.89 -29.13
N ARG A 295 -26.83 -12.76 -28.49
CA ARG A 295 -27.94 -11.88 -28.91
C ARG A 295 -27.54 -10.93 -30.03
#